data_AF-A0A5C7IEH9-F1
#
_entry.id   AF-A0A5C7IEH9-F1
#
_cell.length_a   1.000
_cell.length_b   1.000
_cell.length_c   1.000
_cell.angle_alpha   90.00
_cell.angle_beta   90.00
_cell.angle_gamma   90.00
#
_symmetry.space_group_name_H-M   'P 1'
#
loop_
_entity.id
_entity.type
_entity.pdbx_description
1 polymer ?
#
loop_
_entity_poly.entity_id
_entity_poly.type
_entity_poly.pdbx_seq_one_letter_code
_entity_poly.pdbx_strand_id
1 'polypeptide(L)'
;MSSSSSPTHPNPNHHSGATVMTDHPRLRHLRSTSQLMKQTTVTSLSSSFPSAPSSRTAPTSSPPSSTASSLSRAPRNAPRGWAVPTDSKPLRIGVPIGSEFKQYVNPEFDELGNVISFHGFSIELFIAIVSELPFCLPYEFFPYNGSYTDLVKKIYLKEFDAVVGDVAIVARRLQYAEFTHPYTESGLVMIVPLEKPANKALLFMKPFTKAMWMLIGIVTIYNGFIVWLIERNHWHELQGSPVHQTGAFLWLSFSSLFSLQGGTLHSNLSRMTMLVWLFVALVITQTYTANLASMLTVQGFKPATVDIESLQRSNAWVGYSNASFVASYLEDVLRFNRKNLIGYTSLEDYDRDLKNGKISAIFLEVAVSKIFLAKYCKSFATTGPTYKVGGLGFAFPKGSPLLPSVTEALLKVSESGELRELETSMIASETCMDVYVDDDISSLSPSSFWVLFAFSGGTSTIALIVYLSHRNWKLSCLLVHKTIRMLVLTLMKQWGIQKQRFYGRLLSHGESPRSSTNTPPEAVAGSSIVNIEASMT
;
A
#
# COMPACT_ATOMS: atom_id res chain seq x y z
N MET A 1 -64.24 0.85 11.34
CA MET A 1 -63.00 0.69 12.12
C MET A 1 -62.83 -0.79 12.40
N SER A 2 -62.13 -1.43 11.46
CA SER A 2 -62.02 -2.87 11.13
C SER A 2 -61.67 -2.84 9.62
N SER A 3 -60.79 -3.64 9.03
CA SER A 3 -60.35 -5.00 9.27
C SER A 3 -59.13 -5.33 8.37
N SER A 4 -58.21 -6.12 8.90
CA SER A 4 -57.46 -7.26 8.31
C SER A 4 -57.18 -7.41 6.80
N SER A 5 -55.98 -7.98 6.55
CA SER A 5 -55.67 -9.17 5.71
C SER A 5 -54.72 -8.97 4.51
N SER A 6 -53.60 -9.72 4.55
CA SER A 6 -52.76 -10.20 3.42
C SER A 6 -53.61 -10.96 2.37
N PRO A 7 -53.18 -11.30 1.12
CA PRO A 7 -51.98 -12.13 0.84
C PRO A 7 -51.36 -12.09 -0.61
N THR A 8 -50.32 -12.94 -0.81
CA THR A 8 -49.98 -13.76 -2.00
C THR A 8 -49.35 -13.22 -3.31
N HIS A 9 -48.30 -13.95 -3.72
CA HIS A 9 -47.68 -14.10 -5.06
C HIS A 9 -48.68 -14.32 -6.22
N PRO A 10 -48.27 -14.04 -7.49
CA PRO A 10 -47.80 -15.14 -8.36
C PRO A 10 -46.68 -14.78 -9.36
N ASN A 11 -45.97 -15.81 -9.81
CA ASN A 11 -45.15 -15.86 -11.04
C ASN A 11 -46.07 -16.31 -12.22
N PRO A 12 -45.81 -15.92 -13.49
CA PRO A 12 -45.41 -16.95 -14.45
C PRO A 12 -44.43 -16.51 -15.58
N ASN A 13 -43.87 -17.55 -16.21
CA ASN A 13 -42.79 -17.60 -17.21
C ASN A 13 -43.14 -17.16 -18.66
N HIS A 14 -42.04 -16.98 -19.43
CA HIS A 14 -41.80 -17.31 -20.87
C HIS A 14 -42.12 -16.29 -21.99
N HIS A 15 -41.05 -15.81 -22.65
CA HIS A 15 -40.77 -15.93 -24.11
C HIS A 15 -39.32 -15.46 -24.39
N SER A 16 -38.37 -16.38 -24.57
CA SER A 16 -37.69 -16.73 -25.84
C SER A 16 -37.26 -15.55 -26.73
N GLY A 17 -35.95 -15.34 -26.82
CA GLY A 17 -35.27 -14.45 -27.78
C GLY A 17 -33.77 -14.75 -27.81
N ALA A 18 -33.39 -15.96 -28.23
CA ALA A 18 -32.01 -16.33 -28.46
C ALA A 18 -31.48 -15.67 -29.75
N THR A 19 -30.51 -14.76 -29.63
CA THR A 19 -29.70 -14.32 -30.77
C THR A 19 -28.41 -15.11 -30.76
N VAL A 20 -28.32 -16.04 -31.71
CA VAL A 20 -27.14 -16.82 -32.08
C VAL A 20 -26.09 -15.86 -32.60
N MET A 21 -24.94 -15.73 -31.92
CA MET A 21 -23.75 -15.11 -32.49
C MET A 21 -22.77 -16.20 -32.87
N THR A 22 -22.64 -16.36 -34.18
CA THR A 22 -21.84 -17.34 -34.89
C THR A 22 -20.35 -17.22 -34.58
N ASP A 23 -19.77 -18.33 -34.18
CA ASP A 23 -18.34 -18.55 -33.97
C ASP A 23 -17.64 -18.69 -35.33
N HIS A 24 -16.64 -17.84 -35.62
CA HIS A 24 -15.80 -17.98 -36.83
C HIS A 24 -14.31 -18.02 -36.46
N PRO A 25 -13.52 -18.96 -37.01
CA PRO A 25 -12.28 -19.41 -36.40
C PRO A 25 -11.06 -18.77 -37.06
N ARG A 26 -10.60 -17.61 -36.60
CA ARG A 26 -9.25 -17.11 -36.89
C ARG A 26 -8.79 -16.14 -35.80
N LEU A 27 -8.14 -16.65 -34.76
CA LEU A 27 -7.16 -15.93 -33.90
C LEU A 27 -6.59 -16.83 -32.79
N ARG A 28 -6.34 -18.12 -33.07
CA ARG A 28 -5.70 -19.06 -32.12
C ARG A 28 -4.18 -19.20 -32.31
N HIS A 29 -3.56 -18.33 -33.10
CA HIS A 29 -2.11 -18.22 -33.24
C HIS A 29 -1.71 -16.76 -33.06
N LEU A 30 -1.45 -16.34 -31.81
CA LEU A 30 -0.60 -15.17 -31.44
C LEU A 30 -0.53 -14.99 -29.90
N ARG A 31 -0.70 -16.08 -29.12
CA ARG A 31 -0.55 -16.08 -27.65
C ARG A 31 0.57 -17.00 -27.16
N SER A 32 1.54 -17.31 -28.02
CA SER A 32 2.61 -18.29 -27.78
C SER A 32 4.02 -17.72 -28.07
N THR A 33 4.22 -16.41 -27.92
CA THR A 33 5.53 -15.77 -28.19
C THR A 33 5.97 -14.73 -27.17
N SER A 34 5.46 -14.74 -25.93
CA SER A 34 5.98 -13.88 -24.84
C SER A 34 6.40 -14.62 -23.56
N GLN A 35 6.60 -15.95 -23.62
CA GLN A 35 7.10 -16.76 -22.51
C GLN A 35 8.39 -17.52 -22.84
N LEU A 36 9.18 -17.05 -23.81
CA LEU A 36 10.44 -17.67 -24.18
C LEU A 36 11.60 -16.68 -24.05
N MET A 37 11.96 -16.33 -22.81
CA MET A 37 13.28 -15.78 -22.44
C MET A 37 13.41 -15.72 -20.92
N LYS A 38 13.79 -16.86 -20.31
CA LYS A 38 14.52 -16.99 -19.02
C LYS A 38 14.66 -18.48 -18.67
N GLN A 39 15.48 -19.21 -19.43
CA GLN A 39 16.04 -20.49 -18.98
C GLN A 39 17.32 -20.79 -19.76
N THR A 40 18.44 -20.47 -19.14
CA THR A 40 19.84 -20.74 -19.54
C THR A 40 20.58 -20.67 -18.20
N THR A 41 21.30 -21.63 -17.63
CA THR A 41 21.74 -22.97 -18.00
C THR A 41 22.17 -23.63 -16.68
N VAL A 42 21.74 -24.86 -16.40
CA VAL A 42 22.33 -25.70 -15.33
C VAL A 42 23.17 -26.75 -16.04
N THR A 43 24.49 -26.62 -15.96
CA THR A 43 25.44 -27.63 -16.42
C THR A 43 25.86 -28.44 -15.21
N SER A 44 25.38 -29.69 -15.11
CA SER A 44 25.82 -30.67 -14.14
C SER A 44 27.12 -31.33 -14.61
N LEU A 45 28.20 -31.09 -13.86
CA LEU A 45 29.45 -31.84 -13.97
C LEU A 45 29.29 -33.15 -13.19
N SER A 46 29.16 -34.26 -13.93
CA SER A 46 29.29 -35.61 -13.40
C SER A 46 30.76 -36.02 -13.44
N SER A 47 31.38 -36.17 -12.28
CA SER A 47 32.72 -36.75 -12.16
C SER A 47 32.62 -38.24 -11.90
N SER A 48 32.85 -39.00 -12.97
CA SER A 48 33.16 -40.43 -12.97
C SER A 48 34.49 -40.70 -12.24
N PHE A 49 34.47 -41.59 -11.24
CA PHE A 49 35.67 -42.21 -10.67
C PHE A 49 35.80 -43.66 -11.16
N PRO A 50 37.02 -44.11 -11.53
CA PRO A 50 37.24 -45.41 -12.15
C PRO A 50 37.38 -46.55 -11.13
N SER A 51 36.95 -47.73 -11.55
CA SER A 51 37.11 -49.04 -10.93
C SER A 51 38.39 -49.75 -11.42
N ALA A 52 39.13 -50.40 -10.53
CA ALA A 52 40.03 -51.54 -10.78
C ALA A 52 40.57 -52.11 -9.43
N PRO A 53 41.19 -53.31 -9.38
CA PRO A 53 40.56 -54.62 -9.50
C PRO A 53 40.89 -55.56 -8.30
N SER A 54 40.30 -56.76 -8.35
CA SER A 54 40.40 -57.86 -7.39
C SER A 54 41.81 -58.46 -7.25
N SER A 55 42.17 -58.94 -6.05
CA SER A 55 42.89 -60.21 -5.89
C SER A 55 42.86 -60.80 -4.47
N ARG A 56 42.50 -62.09 -4.45
CA ARG A 56 43.07 -63.22 -3.69
C ARG A 56 42.80 -63.45 -2.18
N THR A 57 42.25 -64.66 -1.99
CA THR A 57 42.59 -65.74 -1.03
C THR A 57 42.07 -65.67 0.40
N ALA A 58 41.11 -66.56 0.67
CA ALA A 58 40.87 -67.18 1.98
C ALA A 58 42.09 -68.02 2.41
N PRO A 59 42.21 -68.27 3.73
CA PRO A 59 42.18 -69.68 4.10
C PRO A 59 41.29 -69.98 5.32
N THR A 60 40.74 -71.17 5.23
CA THR A 60 40.05 -72.01 6.20
C THR A 60 40.93 -72.34 7.40
N SER A 61 40.40 -72.22 8.63
CA SER A 61 40.84 -73.05 9.76
C SER A 61 39.77 -73.07 10.87
N SER A 62 39.32 -74.28 11.20
CA SER A 62 38.67 -74.68 12.46
C SER A 62 39.50 -75.86 13.03
N PRO A 63 39.28 -76.41 14.24
CA PRO A 63 38.65 -75.94 15.50
C PRO A 63 39.68 -76.10 16.69
N PRO A 64 39.35 -76.24 18.02
CA PRO A 64 38.49 -77.27 18.61
C PRO A 64 37.54 -76.82 19.74
N SER A 65 36.58 -77.70 19.99
CA SER A 65 35.67 -77.77 21.12
C SER A 65 36.37 -77.98 22.47
N SER A 66 35.93 -77.26 23.51
CA SER A 66 36.04 -77.72 24.90
C SER A 66 34.83 -77.28 25.73
N THR A 67 34.07 -78.29 26.12
CA THR A 67 33.46 -78.54 27.44
C THR A 67 32.50 -77.51 28.05
N ALA A 68 31.30 -78.02 28.33
CA ALA A 68 30.19 -77.39 29.00
C ALA A 68 30.52 -76.92 30.43
N SER A 69 30.03 -75.74 30.79
CA SER A 69 29.65 -75.41 32.16
C SER A 69 28.23 -74.87 32.15
N SER A 70 27.34 -75.61 32.80
CA SER A 70 25.94 -75.31 33.02
C SER A 70 25.75 -73.97 33.71
N LEU A 71 25.18 -72.99 33.00
CA LEU A 71 24.39 -71.95 33.62
C LEU A 71 23.02 -71.91 32.95
N SER A 72 22.00 -71.93 33.80
CA SER A 72 20.57 -71.91 33.52
C SER A 72 20.19 -71.13 32.26
N ARG A 73 19.39 -71.81 31.43
CA ARG A 73 18.67 -71.32 30.25
C ARG A 73 17.88 -70.04 30.59
N ALA A 74 18.47 -68.87 30.37
CA ALA A 74 17.72 -67.62 30.31
C ALA A 74 16.85 -67.63 29.03
N PRO A 75 15.56 -67.26 29.11
CA PRO A 75 14.73 -67.18 27.90
C PRO A 75 15.31 -66.10 26.97
N ARG A 76 15.50 -66.48 25.70
CA ARG A 76 16.14 -65.69 24.63
C ARG A 76 15.33 -64.46 24.15
N ASN A 77 14.33 -64.01 24.91
CA ASN A 77 13.36 -62.99 24.50
C ASN A 77 13.15 -61.90 25.57
N ALA A 78 14.22 -61.34 26.12
CA ALA A 78 14.12 -60.03 26.77
C ALA A 78 14.51 -58.98 25.71
N PRO A 79 13.55 -58.21 25.13
CA PRO A 79 13.94 -57.13 24.23
C PRO A 79 14.69 -56.09 25.06
N ARG A 80 15.97 -55.91 24.76
CA ARG A 80 16.68 -54.68 25.11
C ARG A 80 16.12 -53.60 24.18
N GLY A 81 15.15 -52.81 24.63
CA GLY A 81 14.64 -51.69 23.83
C GLY A 81 13.13 -51.52 23.93
N TRP A 82 12.72 -50.25 23.92
CA TRP A 82 11.36 -49.70 23.77
C TRP A 82 10.15 -50.64 23.95
N ALA A 83 9.35 -50.41 25.00
CA ALA A 83 8.06 -51.07 25.15
C ALA A 83 7.01 -50.39 24.27
N VAL A 84 6.29 -51.16 23.46
CA VAL A 84 5.18 -50.66 22.65
C VAL A 84 4.06 -50.20 23.59
N PRO A 85 3.49 -48.99 23.40
CA PRO A 85 2.38 -48.51 24.23
C PRO A 85 1.18 -49.46 24.16
N THR A 86 0.54 -49.70 25.30
CA THR A 86 -0.67 -50.53 25.44
C THR A 86 -1.76 -49.75 26.14
N ASP A 87 -3.02 -50.17 26.06
CA ASP A 87 -4.11 -49.47 26.76
C ASP A 87 -3.90 -49.38 28.28
N SER A 88 -3.18 -50.36 28.85
CA SER A 88 -2.78 -50.38 30.26
C SER A 88 -1.60 -49.45 30.60
N LYS A 89 -0.86 -48.99 29.58
CA LYS A 89 0.30 -48.10 29.69
C LYS A 89 0.41 -47.24 28.42
N PRO A 90 -0.46 -46.23 28.28
CA PRO A 90 -0.46 -45.36 27.11
C PRO A 90 0.81 -44.50 27.05
N LEU A 91 1.08 -43.94 25.88
CA LEU A 91 2.17 -43.01 25.65
C LEU A 91 1.90 -41.71 26.43
N ARG A 92 2.82 -41.30 27.31
CA ARG A 92 2.69 -40.05 28.08
C ARG A 92 3.21 -38.88 27.26
N ILE A 93 2.31 -38.04 26.78
CA ILE A 93 2.67 -36.91 25.92
C ILE A 93 2.65 -35.62 26.74
N GLY A 94 3.78 -34.95 26.85
CA GLY A 94 3.85 -33.63 27.47
C GLY A 94 3.31 -32.54 26.53
N VAL A 95 2.43 -31.67 27.04
CA VAL A 95 1.82 -30.56 26.27
C VAL A 95 2.04 -29.25 27.02
N PRO A 96 2.55 -28.18 26.37
CA PRO A 96 2.78 -26.89 27.02
C PRO A 96 1.45 -26.18 27.32
N ILE A 97 1.25 -25.74 28.56
CA ILE A 97 0.08 -24.91 28.94
C ILE A 97 0.31 -23.43 28.61
N GLY A 98 1.58 -23.01 28.66
CA GLY A 98 2.00 -21.61 28.46
C GLY A 98 2.26 -21.23 27.01
N SER A 99 1.54 -21.83 26.05
CA SER A 99 1.67 -21.41 24.65
C SER A 99 1.30 -19.94 24.54
N GLU A 100 2.18 -19.15 23.92
CA GLU A 100 1.91 -17.73 23.63
C GLU A 100 0.74 -17.58 22.66
N PHE A 101 0.43 -18.63 21.89
CA PHE A 101 -0.56 -18.65 20.82
C PHE A 101 -1.54 -19.80 21.02
N LYS A 102 -2.66 -19.49 21.67
CA LYS A 102 -3.71 -20.47 22.00
C LYS A 102 -4.22 -21.23 20.78
N GLN A 103 -4.13 -20.67 19.59
CA GLN A 103 -4.50 -21.32 18.33
C GLN A 103 -3.71 -22.60 18.05
N TYR A 104 -2.45 -22.67 18.49
CA TYR A 104 -1.63 -23.88 18.36
C TYR A 104 -1.93 -24.88 19.47
N VAL A 105 -2.00 -24.41 20.72
CA VAL A 105 -2.34 -25.22 21.89
C VAL A 105 -3.22 -24.41 22.84
N ASN A 106 -4.47 -24.83 22.97
CA ASN A 106 -5.45 -24.27 23.89
C ASN A 106 -5.83 -25.30 24.97
N PRO A 107 -5.29 -25.18 26.19
CA PRO A 107 -5.73 -26.01 27.31
C PRO A 107 -7.12 -25.58 27.80
N GLU A 108 -8.03 -26.53 27.95
CA GLU A 108 -9.34 -26.34 28.57
C GLU A 108 -9.24 -26.62 30.06
N PHE A 109 -9.73 -25.71 30.90
CA PHE A 109 -9.63 -25.82 32.36
C PHE A 109 -10.99 -26.08 33.00
N ASP A 110 -10.99 -26.92 34.02
CA ASP A 110 -12.12 -27.15 34.92
C ASP A 110 -12.35 -25.95 35.85
N GLU A 111 -13.49 -25.91 36.54
CA GLU A 111 -13.82 -24.90 37.56
C GLU A 111 -12.77 -24.84 38.68
N LEU A 112 -12.06 -25.95 38.91
CA LEU A 112 -10.98 -26.09 39.89
C LEU A 112 -9.59 -25.70 39.34
N GLY A 113 -9.49 -25.30 38.07
CA GLY A 113 -8.24 -24.90 37.40
C GLY A 113 -7.36 -26.06 36.91
N ASN A 114 -7.88 -27.30 36.91
CA ASN A 114 -7.19 -28.45 36.33
C ASN A 114 -7.44 -28.54 34.81
N VAL A 115 -6.44 -28.96 34.04
CA VAL A 115 -6.61 -29.12 32.58
C VAL A 115 -7.42 -30.38 32.30
N ILE A 116 -8.54 -30.22 31.60
CA ILE A 116 -9.46 -31.30 31.18
C ILE A 116 -9.01 -31.89 29.86
N SER A 117 -8.75 -31.02 28.88
CA SER A 117 -8.48 -31.41 27.50
C SER A 117 -7.57 -30.38 26.84
N PHE A 118 -7.00 -30.74 25.69
CA PHE A 118 -6.21 -29.84 24.86
C PHE A 118 -6.85 -29.76 23.47
N HIS A 119 -6.94 -28.54 22.96
CA HIS A 119 -7.41 -28.24 21.61
C HIS A 119 -6.36 -27.41 20.87
N GLY A 120 -6.57 -27.16 19.58
CA GLY A 120 -5.72 -26.31 18.76
C GLY A 120 -4.95 -27.07 17.69
N PHE A 121 -4.37 -26.32 16.76
CA PHE A 121 -3.82 -26.85 15.51
C PHE A 121 -2.77 -27.96 15.72
N SER A 122 -1.84 -27.80 16.67
CA SER A 122 -0.81 -28.81 16.93
C SER A 122 -1.38 -30.10 17.52
N ILE A 123 -2.48 -30.00 18.27
CA ILE A 123 -3.16 -31.14 18.89
C ILE A 123 -3.99 -31.88 17.84
N GLU A 124 -4.80 -31.16 17.08
CA GLU A 124 -5.63 -31.72 16.00
C GLU A 124 -4.77 -32.39 14.93
N LEU A 125 -3.65 -31.76 14.55
CA LEU A 125 -2.69 -32.34 13.62
C LEU A 125 -2.10 -33.66 14.17
N PHE A 126 -1.75 -33.71 15.45
CA PHE A 126 -1.24 -34.93 16.05
C PHE A 126 -2.28 -36.06 16.03
N ILE A 127 -3.55 -35.75 16.30
CA ILE A 127 -4.66 -36.71 16.23
C ILE A 127 -4.85 -37.24 14.81
N ALA A 128 -4.79 -36.36 13.79
CA ALA A 128 -4.84 -36.75 12.38
C ALA A 128 -3.69 -37.69 12.01
N ILE A 129 -2.46 -37.38 12.47
CA ILE A 129 -1.29 -38.22 12.25
C ILE A 129 -1.44 -39.59 12.89
N VAL A 130 -1.93 -39.66 14.13
CA VAL A 130 -2.15 -40.94 14.81
C VAL A 130 -3.20 -41.78 14.09
N SER A 131 -4.21 -41.14 13.50
CA SER A 131 -5.25 -41.82 12.72
C SER A 131 -4.74 -42.44 11.42
N GLU A 132 -3.66 -41.88 10.85
CA GLU A 132 -2.99 -42.37 9.64
C GLU A 132 -1.94 -43.46 9.93
N LEU A 133 -1.62 -43.72 11.21
CA LEU A 133 -0.66 -44.77 11.56
C LEU A 133 -1.22 -46.16 11.24
N PRO A 134 -0.38 -47.10 10.77
CA PRO A 134 -0.80 -48.47 10.45
C PRO A 134 -1.05 -49.35 11.69
N PHE A 135 -0.97 -48.77 12.90
CA PHE A 135 -1.14 -49.46 14.17
C PHE A 135 -1.84 -48.55 15.19
N CYS A 136 -2.54 -49.15 16.15
CA CYS A 136 -3.15 -48.41 17.25
C CYS A 136 -2.06 -47.88 18.20
N LEU A 137 -2.07 -46.58 18.46
CA LEU A 137 -1.15 -45.92 19.39
C LEU A 137 -1.96 -45.28 20.53
N PRO A 138 -2.13 -45.94 21.68
CA PRO A 138 -2.80 -45.34 22.83
C PRO A 138 -1.91 -44.25 23.45
N TYR A 139 -2.47 -43.07 23.72
CA TYR A 139 -1.76 -41.92 24.27
C TYR A 139 -2.61 -41.15 25.29
N GLU A 140 -1.94 -40.45 26.19
CA GLU A 140 -2.53 -39.52 27.16
C GLU A 140 -1.74 -38.21 27.17
N PHE A 141 -2.45 -37.08 27.19
CA PHE A 141 -1.84 -35.76 27.27
C PHE A 141 -1.66 -35.32 28.72
N PHE A 142 -0.48 -34.80 29.03
CA PHE A 142 -0.10 -34.30 30.34
C PHE A 142 0.27 -32.81 30.26
N PRO A 143 -0.40 -31.95 31.05
CA PRO A 143 -0.08 -30.53 31.09
C PRO A 143 1.31 -30.29 31.67
N TYR A 144 2.05 -29.38 31.03
CA TYR A 144 3.33 -28.91 31.52
C TYR A 144 3.40 -27.38 31.56
N ASN A 145 3.72 -26.85 32.73
CA ASN A 145 3.99 -25.44 32.94
C ASN A 145 5.50 -25.23 33.16
N GLY A 146 6.17 -24.55 32.24
CA GLY A 146 7.60 -24.32 32.30
C GLY A 146 8.19 -23.93 30.95
N SER A 147 9.52 -23.88 30.87
CA SER A 147 10.19 -23.55 29.61
C SER A 147 10.08 -24.70 28.60
N TYR A 148 9.97 -24.39 27.31
CA TYR A 148 9.99 -25.39 26.24
C TYR A 148 11.26 -26.26 26.22
N THR A 149 12.40 -25.71 26.66
CA THR A 149 13.64 -26.50 26.74
C THR A 149 13.55 -27.53 27.86
N ASP A 150 12.98 -27.15 29.00
CA ASP A 150 12.77 -28.08 30.11
C ASP A 150 11.69 -29.11 29.80
N LEU A 151 10.63 -28.72 29.08
CA LEU A 151 9.63 -29.65 28.55
C LEU A 151 10.27 -30.74 27.68
N VAL A 152 11.12 -30.37 26.73
CA VAL A 152 11.82 -31.35 25.90
C VAL A 152 12.82 -32.17 26.73
N LYS A 153 13.44 -31.58 27.74
CA LYS A 153 14.33 -32.29 28.67
C LYS A 153 13.60 -33.37 29.48
N LYS A 154 12.29 -33.22 29.74
CA LYS A 154 11.47 -34.25 30.41
C LYS A 154 11.37 -35.55 29.62
N ILE A 155 11.54 -35.50 28.30
CA ILE A 155 11.68 -36.69 27.44
C ILE A 155 12.96 -37.45 27.81
N TYR A 156 14.09 -36.75 27.90
CA TYR A 156 15.37 -37.35 28.29
C TYR A 156 15.34 -37.94 29.71
N LEU A 157 14.60 -37.29 30.63
CA LEU A 157 14.37 -37.78 32.00
C LEU A 157 13.37 -38.94 32.06
N LYS A 158 12.77 -39.36 30.93
CA LYS A 158 11.75 -40.42 30.83
C LYS A 158 10.48 -40.14 31.63
N GLU A 159 10.21 -38.86 31.91
CA GLU A 159 8.95 -38.41 32.52
C GLU A 159 7.84 -38.35 31.46
N PHE A 160 8.18 -37.92 30.25
CA PHE A 160 7.32 -38.00 29.06
C PHE A 160 7.96 -38.90 28.00
N ASP A 161 7.10 -39.53 27.21
CA ASP A 161 7.50 -40.43 26.13
C ASP A 161 7.43 -39.73 24.75
N ALA A 162 6.76 -38.58 24.68
CA ALA A 162 6.79 -37.62 23.57
C ALA A 162 6.36 -36.23 24.04
N VAL A 163 6.57 -35.21 23.22
CA VAL A 163 6.03 -33.85 23.43
C VAL A 163 5.34 -33.37 22.17
N VAL A 164 4.13 -32.85 22.35
CA VAL A 164 3.27 -32.31 21.30
C VAL A 164 2.89 -30.86 21.64
N GLY A 165 2.93 -29.99 20.65
CA GLY A 165 2.62 -28.57 20.78
C GLY A 165 3.43 -27.70 19.84
N ASP A 166 3.45 -26.40 20.11
CA ASP A 166 4.18 -25.36 19.39
C ASP A 166 5.68 -25.33 19.74
N VAL A 167 6.34 -26.49 19.65
CA VAL A 167 7.75 -26.64 20.00
C VAL A 167 8.65 -26.38 18.79
N ALA A 168 9.35 -25.25 18.81
CA ALA A 168 10.36 -24.94 17.79
C ALA A 168 11.55 -25.94 17.81
N ILE A 169 11.96 -26.37 16.62
CA ILE A 169 13.12 -27.24 16.39
C ILE A 169 14.40 -26.41 16.46
N VAL A 170 15.19 -26.61 17.52
CA VAL A 170 16.46 -25.88 17.74
C VAL A 170 17.57 -26.79 18.23
N ALA A 171 18.82 -26.45 17.90
CA ALA A 171 20.01 -27.25 18.23
C ALA A 171 20.15 -27.59 19.73
N ARG A 172 19.78 -26.67 20.62
CA ARG A 172 19.82 -26.91 22.08
C ARG A 172 18.83 -28.00 22.52
N ARG A 173 17.64 -28.07 21.89
CA ARG A 173 16.59 -29.05 22.21
C ARG A 173 16.91 -30.42 21.59
N LEU A 174 17.57 -30.43 20.43
CA LEU A 174 18.09 -31.65 19.77
C LEU A 174 19.12 -32.42 20.61
N GLN A 175 19.70 -31.81 21.66
CA GLN A 175 20.56 -32.54 22.59
C GLN A 175 19.78 -33.54 23.44
N TYR A 176 18.51 -33.26 23.75
CA TYR A 176 17.67 -34.06 24.65
C TYR A 176 16.70 -34.97 23.92
N ALA A 177 16.25 -34.59 22.71
CA ALA A 177 15.23 -35.31 21.94
C ALA A 177 15.52 -35.25 20.44
N GLU A 178 14.84 -36.10 19.67
CA GLU A 178 14.74 -36.02 18.21
C GLU A 178 13.36 -35.48 17.82
N PHE A 179 13.28 -34.80 16.68
CA PHE A 179 12.06 -34.16 16.21
C PHE A 179 11.57 -34.80 14.92
N THR A 180 10.26 -34.74 14.68
CA THR A 180 9.67 -35.02 13.37
C THR A 180 10.14 -34.02 12.33
N HIS A 181 9.83 -34.28 11.06
CA HIS A 181 9.87 -33.23 10.04
C HIS A 181 9.05 -32.01 10.52
N PRO A 182 9.49 -30.77 10.28
CA PRO A 182 8.71 -29.60 10.66
C PRO A 182 7.35 -29.63 9.95
N TYR A 183 6.29 -29.40 10.73
CA TYR A 183 4.92 -29.33 10.21
C TYR A 183 4.48 -27.89 9.91
N THR A 184 5.32 -26.90 10.27
CA THR A 184 5.15 -25.50 9.86
C THR A 184 6.38 -25.01 9.10
N GLU A 185 6.22 -23.94 8.33
CA GLU A 185 7.32 -23.28 7.66
C GLU A 185 8.37 -22.79 8.68
N SER A 186 9.61 -23.28 8.53
CA SER A 186 10.76 -22.77 9.27
C SER A 186 11.09 -21.35 8.81
N GLY A 187 10.94 -20.38 9.70
CA GLY A 187 11.40 -19.04 9.43
C GLY A 187 11.19 -18.08 10.59
N LEU A 188 11.98 -17.02 10.63
CA LEU A 188 11.81 -15.85 11.49
C LEU A 188 11.66 -14.63 10.57
N VAL A 189 10.58 -13.86 10.79
CA VAL A 189 10.24 -12.68 9.99
C VAL A 189 10.17 -11.44 10.87
N MET A 190 10.46 -10.29 10.25
CA MET A 190 10.31 -8.98 10.87
C MET A 190 8.97 -8.36 10.48
N ILE A 191 8.21 -7.92 11.47
CA ILE A 191 6.91 -7.28 11.32
C ILE A 191 7.04 -5.81 11.73
N VAL A 192 6.50 -4.94 10.90
CA VAL A 192 6.56 -3.47 11.06
C VAL A 192 5.18 -2.86 10.83
N PRO A 193 4.89 -1.68 11.41
CA PRO A 193 3.67 -0.95 11.09
C PRO A 193 3.65 -0.54 9.62
N LEU A 194 2.44 -0.57 9.05
CA LEU A 194 2.19 -0.03 7.71
C LEU A 194 2.35 1.50 7.73
N GLU A 195 2.95 2.04 6.68
CA GLU A 195 3.22 3.47 6.60
C GLU A 195 1.91 4.24 6.41
N LYS A 196 1.56 5.13 7.35
CA LYS A 196 0.43 6.03 7.18
C LYS A 196 0.76 7.06 6.09
N PRO A 197 -0.10 7.29 5.09
CA PRO A 197 0.17 8.30 4.07
C PRO A 197 0.20 9.69 4.73
N ALA A 198 1.41 10.23 4.90
CA ALA A 198 1.67 11.43 5.70
C ALA A 198 0.92 12.70 5.25
N ASN A 199 0.34 12.74 4.05
CA ASN A 199 -0.52 13.82 3.56
C ASN A 199 -1.44 13.33 2.43
N LYS A 200 -2.71 13.00 2.74
CA LYS A 200 -3.72 12.65 1.70
C LYS A 200 -3.94 13.81 0.72
N ALA A 201 -3.85 15.07 1.18
CA ALA A 201 -4.14 16.27 0.37
C ALA A 201 -3.19 16.51 -0.83
N LEU A 202 -1.98 15.95 -0.82
CA LEU A 202 -1.00 16.09 -1.91
C LEU A 202 -0.87 14.81 -2.75
N LEU A 203 -1.83 13.89 -2.63
CA LEU A 203 -1.81 12.63 -3.38
C LEU A 203 -1.78 12.86 -4.89
N PHE A 204 -2.44 13.93 -5.37
CA PHE A 204 -2.46 14.29 -6.79
C PHE A 204 -1.10 14.67 -7.38
N MET A 205 -0.13 15.12 -6.56
CA MET A 205 1.23 15.45 -7.02
C MET A 205 2.19 14.25 -7.01
N LYS A 206 1.88 13.18 -6.26
CA LYS A 206 2.76 12.01 -6.10
C LYS A 206 3.05 11.19 -7.38
N PRO A 207 2.14 11.08 -8.38
CA PRO A 207 2.37 10.25 -9.57
C PRO A 207 3.58 10.70 -10.41
N PHE A 208 3.97 11.98 -10.31
CA PHE A 208 5.12 12.54 -11.01
C PHE A 208 6.09 13.21 -10.05
N THR A 209 7.38 13.08 -10.33
CA THR A 209 8.43 13.76 -9.55
C THR A 209 8.37 15.27 -9.81
N LYS A 210 8.93 16.06 -8.89
CA LYS A 210 9.03 17.52 -9.07
C LYS A 210 9.76 17.90 -10.37
N ALA A 211 10.78 17.13 -10.75
CA ALA A 211 11.49 17.31 -12.01
C ALA A 211 10.58 17.11 -13.24
N MET A 212 9.72 16.09 -13.21
CA MET A 212 8.75 15.84 -14.30
C MET A 212 7.71 16.96 -14.41
N TRP A 213 7.19 17.46 -13.29
CA TRP A 213 6.28 18.61 -13.29
C TRP A 213 6.93 19.86 -13.91
N MET A 214 8.18 20.15 -13.54
CA MET A 214 8.94 21.26 -14.13
C MET A 214 9.18 21.08 -15.63
N LEU A 215 9.53 19.87 -16.06
CA LEU A 215 9.76 19.56 -17.48
C LEU A 215 8.48 19.74 -18.31
N ILE A 216 7.33 19.24 -17.82
CA ILE A 216 6.03 19.42 -18.48
C ILE A 216 5.73 20.92 -18.63
N GLY A 217 5.97 21.71 -17.58
CA GLY A 217 5.79 23.16 -17.64
C GLY A 217 6.68 23.84 -18.69
N ILE A 218 7.99 23.55 -18.69
CA ILE A 218 8.95 24.12 -19.64
C ILE A 218 8.59 23.74 -21.09
N VAL A 219 8.31 22.46 -21.34
CA VAL A 219 7.97 21.96 -22.68
C VAL A 219 6.65 22.54 -23.17
N THR A 220 5.66 22.73 -22.28
CA THR A 220 4.40 23.39 -22.63
C THR A 220 4.61 24.83 -23.04
N ILE A 221 5.38 25.59 -22.25
CA ILE A 221 5.71 27.01 -22.53
C ILE A 221 6.45 27.11 -23.86
N TYR A 222 7.40 26.19 -24.12
CA TYR A 222 8.13 26.12 -25.38
C TYR A 222 7.20 25.84 -26.57
N ASN A 223 6.34 24.83 -26.50
CA ASN A 223 5.39 24.52 -27.59
C ASN A 223 4.39 25.66 -27.82
N GLY A 224 3.88 26.27 -26.75
CA GLY A 224 3.03 27.46 -26.82
C GLY A 224 3.75 28.64 -27.48
N PHE A 225 5.05 28.81 -27.25
CA PHE A 225 5.87 29.83 -27.89
C PHE A 225 6.06 29.56 -29.38
N ILE A 226 6.32 28.31 -29.78
CA ILE A 226 6.44 27.91 -31.18
C ILE A 226 5.13 28.15 -31.93
N VAL A 227 4.00 27.73 -31.36
CA VAL A 227 2.67 27.96 -31.96
C VAL A 227 2.40 29.45 -32.08
N TRP A 228 2.66 30.22 -31.02
CA TRP A 228 2.51 31.67 -31.04
C TRP A 228 3.38 32.32 -32.12
N LEU A 229 4.63 31.90 -32.29
CA LEU A 229 5.54 32.43 -33.31
C LEU A 229 5.00 32.20 -34.73
N ILE A 230 4.46 31.01 -35.00
CA ILE A 230 3.89 30.65 -36.32
C ILE A 230 2.59 31.42 -36.58
N GLU A 231 1.73 31.56 -35.57
CA GLU A 231 0.39 32.14 -35.74
C GLU A 231 0.34 33.65 -35.57
N ARG A 232 1.35 34.27 -34.94
CA ARG A 232 1.48 35.73 -34.78
C ARG A 232 1.37 36.48 -36.10
N ASN A 233 1.81 35.87 -37.21
CA ASN A 233 1.77 36.51 -38.52
C ASN A 233 0.37 36.53 -39.16
N HIS A 234 -0.58 35.73 -38.66
CA HIS A 234 -1.91 35.58 -39.24
C HIS A 234 -3.02 36.29 -38.45
N TRP A 235 -2.76 36.69 -37.20
CA TRP A 235 -3.75 37.29 -36.31
C TRP A 235 -3.35 38.73 -35.93
N HIS A 236 -3.95 39.73 -36.56
CA HIS A 236 -3.76 41.14 -36.19
C HIS A 236 -4.26 41.48 -34.77
N GLU A 237 -5.15 40.67 -34.18
CA GLU A 237 -5.60 40.81 -32.78
C GLU A 237 -4.53 40.39 -31.73
N LEU A 238 -3.50 39.65 -32.13
CA LEU A 238 -2.35 39.31 -31.26
C LEU A 238 -1.26 40.38 -31.23
N GLN A 239 -1.44 41.48 -31.97
CA GLN A 239 -0.52 42.60 -32.11
C GLN A 239 -0.91 43.79 -31.21
N GLY A 240 -1.69 43.55 -30.15
CA GLY A 240 -2.06 44.55 -29.15
C GLY A 240 -0.96 44.84 -28.12
N SER A 241 -1.33 45.63 -27.09
CA SER A 241 -0.48 45.99 -25.94
C SER A 241 0.27 44.78 -25.35
N PRO A 242 1.53 44.92 -24.89
CA PRO A 242 2.37 43.80 -24.41
C PRO A 242 1.72 42.94 -23.31
N VAL A 243 0.76 43.49 -22.55
CA VAL A 243 -0.03 42.75 -21.55
C VAL A 243 -1.07 41.81 -22.18
N HIS A 244 -1.68 42.23 -23.30
CA HIS A 244 -2.62 41.39 -24.05
C HIS A 244 -1.88 40.28 -24.82
N GLN A 245 -0.66 40.57 -25.28
CA GLN A 245 0.18 39.63 -26.01
C GLN A 245 0.70 38.50 -25.12
N THR A 246 1.12 38.81 -23.89
CA THR A 246 1.53 37.79 -22.89
C THR A 246 0.33 36.97 -22.40
N GLY A 247 -0.84 37.59 -22.22
CA GLY A 247 -2.09 36.89 -21.91
C GLY A 247 -2.51 35.90 -23.00
N ALA A 248 -2.43 36.30 -24.28
CA ALA A 248 -2.74 35.43 -25.42
C ALA A 248 -1.75 34.26 -25.54
N PHE A 249 -0.46 34.49 -25.29
CA PHE A 249 0.56 33.44 -25.23
C PHE A 249 0.28 32.42 -24.12
N LEU A 250 -0.02 32.89 -22.90
CA LEU A 250 -0.33 32.01 -21.76
C LEU A 250 -1.62 31.23 -22.00
N TRP A 251 -2.64 31.87 -22.58
CA TRP A 251 -3.89 31.22 -22.97
C TRP A 251 -3.69 30.14 -24.04
N LEU A 252 -2.92 30.42 -25.09
CA LEU A 252 -2.60 29.43 -26.14
C LEU A 252 -1.78 28.26 -25.60
N SER A 253 -0.82 28.53 -24.71
CA SER A 253 -0.01 27.50 -24.05
C SER A 253 -0.85 26.59 -23.15
N PHE A 254 -1.80 27.16 -22.39
CA PHE A 254 -2.65 26.42 -21.47
C PHE A 254 -3.79 25.66 -22.18
N SER A 255 -4.42 26.28 -23.17
CA SER A 255 -5.48 25.64 -23.98
C SER A 255 -4.96 24.44 -24.77
N SER A 256 -3.70 24.48 -25.20
CA SER A 256 -3.01 23.37 -25.88
C SER A 256 -2.85 22.11 -25.00
N LEU A 257 -2.71 22.27 -23.68
CA LEU A 257 -2.59 21.14 -22.74
C LEU A 257 -3.90 20.37 -22.52
N PHE A 258 -5.04 21.07 -22.56
CA PHE A 258 -6.34 20.51 -22.15
C PHE A 258 -7.37 20.40 -23.30
N SER A 259 -7.13 21.02 -24.45
CA SER A 259 -8.06 20.95 -25.58
C SER A 259 -7.73 19.79 -26.51
N LEU A 260 -8.62 18.79 -26.51
CA LEU A 260 -8.76 17.82 -27.60
C LEU A 260 -9.42 18.42 -28.85
N GLN A 261 -10.12 19.56 -28.70
CA GLN A 261 -10.69 20.32 -29.80
C GLN A 261 -9.74 21.45 -30.21
N GLY A 262 -8.95 21.19 -31.25
CA GLY A 262 -8.13 22.20 -31.88
C GLY A 262 -9.02 23.33 -32.39
N GLY A 263 -8.92 24.51 -31.75
CA GLY A 263 -9.40 25.75 -32.34
C GLY A 263 -8.79 25.92 -33.74
N THR A 264 -9.47 26.64 -34.61
CA THR A 264 -9.14 26.80 -36.04
C THR A 264 -7.76 27.44 -36.26
N LEU A 265 -6.69 26.65 -36.16
CA LEU A 265 -5.32 27.04 -36.52
C LEU A 265 -5.26 27.24 -38.02
N HIS A 266 -4.66 28.34 -38.45
CA HIS A 266 -4.70 28.76 -39.85
C HIS A 266 -3.51 28.20 -40.64
N SER A 267 -2.34 28.07 -40.00
CA SER A 267 -1.14 27.52 -40.60
C SER A 267 -1.12 25.99 -40.59
N ASN A 268 -0.70 25.37 -41.70
CA ASN A 268 -0.48 23.92 -41.73
C ASN A 268 0.68 23.49 -40.82
N LEU A 269 1.65 24.37 -40.56
CA LEU A 269 2.81 24.09 -39.71
C LEU A 269 2.42 24.06 -38.23
N SER A 270 1.55 24.98 -37.79
CA SER A 270 1.03 25.00 -36.41
C SER A 270 0.14 23.79 -36.14
N ARG A 271 -0.65 23.35 -37.13
CA ARG A 271 -1.43 22.09 -37.06
C ARG A 271 -0.53 20.87 -36.86
N MET A 272 0.55 20.74 -37.63
CA MET A 272 1.49 19.62 -37.48
C MET A 272 2.15 19.61 -36.09
N THR A 273 2.65 20.76 -35.63
CA THR A 273 3.25 20.90 -34.29
C THR A 273 2.24 20.56 -33.19
N MET A 274 1.00 21.03 -33.31
CA MET A 274 -0.06 20.74 -32.34
C MET A 274 -0.49 19.27 -32.33
N LEU A 275 -0.54 18.60 -33.49
CA LEU A 275 -0.86 17.17 -33.55
C LEU A 275 0.18 16.32 -32.81
N VAL A 276 1.47 16.61 -33.01
CA VAL A 276 2.55 15.91 -32.32
C VAL A 276 2.52 16.19 -30.82
N TRP A 277 2.32 17.45 -30.42
CA TRP A 277 2.20 17.82 -29.02
C TRP A 277 0.99 17.20 -28.34
N LEU A 278 -0.17 17.17 -29.00
CA LEU A 278 -1.38 16.56 -28.47
C LEU A 278 -1.19 15.06 -28.25
N PHE A 279 -0.47 14.36 -29.14
CA PHE A 279 -0.09 12.96 -28.90
C PHE A 279 0.78 12.81 -27.64
N VAL A 280 1.78 13.67 -27.45
CA VAL A 280 2.63 13.66 -26.24
C VAL A 280 1.81 13.96 -24.98
N ALA A 281 0.95 14.99 -25.01
CA ALA A 281 0.07 15.36 -23.91
C ALA A 281 -0.88 14.21 -23.54
N LEU A 282 -1.46 13.53 -24.54
CA LEU A 282 -2.29 12.35 -24.32
C LEU A 282 -1.51 11.23 -23.61
N VAL A 283 -0.29 10.91 -24.06
CA VAL A 283 0.55 9.90 -23.39
C VAL A 283 0.84 10.30 -21.93
N ILE A 284 1.13 11.58 -21.67
CA ILE A 284 1.36 12.09 -20.31
C ILE A 284 0.11 11.94 -19.44
N THR A 285 -1.07 12.34 -19.94
CA THR A 285 -2.34 12.21 -19.20
C THR A 285 -2.70 10.75 -18.93
N GLN A 286 -2.51 9.85 -19.91
CA GLN A 286 -2.77 8.42 -19.73
C GLN A 286 -1.82 7.81 -18.69
N THR A 287 -0.52 8.16 -18.76
CA THR A 287 0.48 7.70 -17.79
C THR A 287 0.19 8.24 -16.39
N TYR A 288 -0.25 9.49 -16.28
CA TYR A 288 -0.68 10.08 -15.01
C TYR A 288 -1.82 9.27 -14.39
N THR A 289 -2.88 9.02 -15.15
CA THR A 289 -4.04 8.25 -14.69
C THR A 289 -3.65 6.82 -14.30
N ALA A 290 -2.81 6.16 -15.10
CA ALA A 290 -2.33 4.80 -14.82
C ALA A 290 -1.48 4.74 -13.53
N ASN A 291 -0.54 5.67 -13.36
CA ASN A 291 0.31 5.73 -12.17
C ASN A 291 -0.49 6.10 -10.92
N LEU A 292 -1.45 7.02 -11.03
CA LEU A 292 -2.34 7.36 -9.93
C LEU A 292 -3.19 6.14 -9.52
N ALA A 293 -3.79 5.42 -10.48
CA ALA A 293 -4.55 4.22 -10.22
C ALA A 293 -3.70 3.09 -9.59
N SER A 294 -2.48 2.88 -10.11
CA SER A 294 -1.52 1.93 -9.53
C SER A 294 -1.12 2.31 -8.09
N MET A 295 -0.91 3.60 -7.83
CA MET A 295 -0.61 4.06 -6.48
C MET A 295 -1.80 3.86 -5.54
N LEU A 296 -3.02 4.16 -5.97
CA LEU A 296 -4.23 3.97 -5.16
C LEU A 296 -4.50 2.49 -4.84
N THR A 297 -4.09 1.57 -5.72
CA THR A 297 -4.21 0.12 -5.47
C THR A 297 -3.14 -0.41 -4.52
N VAL A 298 -1.95 0.19 -4.48
CA VAL A 298 -0.81 -0.26 -3.64
C VAL A 298 -0.72 0.45 -2.28
N GLN A 299 -1.30 1.65 -2.14
CA GLN A 299 -1.18 2.50 -0.95
C GLN A 299 -1.69 1.87 0.36
N GLY A 300 -2.45 0.77 0.30
CA GLY A 300 -2.90 0.04 1.49
C GLY A 300 -1.87 -0.93 2.10
N PHE A 301 -0.74 -1.20 1.42
CA PHE A 301 0.09 -2.36 1.77
C PHE A 301 1.60 -2.09 1.81
N LYS A 302 2.04 -0.83 1.83
CA LYS A 302 3.48 -0.54 1.90
C LYS A 302 3.98 -0.58 3.36
N PRO A 303 4.84 -1.55 3.74
CA PRO A 303 5.46 -1.53 5.06
C PRO A 303 6.29 -0.25 5.21
N ALA A 304 6.33 0.30 6.42
CA ALA A 304 7.33 1.32 6.74
C ALA A 304 8.70 0.77 6.32
N THR A 305 9.46 1.53 5.52
CA THR A 305 10.77 1.08 5.01
C THR A 305 11.78 1.08 6.15
N VAL A 306 11.68 0.07 7.00
CA VAL A 306 12.53 -0.22 8.12
C VAL A 306 13.33 -1.44 7.72
N ASP A 307 14.62 -1.22 7.51
CA ASP A 307 15.57 -2.29 7.26
C ASP A 307 16.30 -2.68 8.55
N ILE A 308 16.83 -3.89 8.61
CA ILE A 308 17.47 -4.42 9.81
C ILE A 308 18.72 -3.60 10.15
N GLU A 309 19.49 -3.19 9.14
CA GLU A 309 20.64 -2.30 9.30
C GLU A 309 20.23 -0.93 9.88
N SER A 310 19.05 -0.44 9.51
CA SER A 310 18.53 0.84 10.02
C SER A 310 18.15 0.73 11.51
N LEU A 311 17.56 -0.40 11.92
CA LEU A 311 17.24 -0.67 13.33
C LEU A 311 18.50 -0.81 14.19
N GLN A 312 19.52 -1.49 13.68
CA GLN A 312 20.82 -1.62 14.34
C GLN A 312 21.52 -0.26 14.49
N ARG A 313 21.60 0.53 13.41
CA ARG A 313 22.27 1.85 13.42
C ARG A 313 21.57 2.85 14.34
N SER A 314 20.24 2.82 14.40
CA SER A 314 19.43 3.68 15.27
C SER A 314 19.34 3.17 16.71
N ASN A 315 19.87 1.98 17.00
CA ASN A 315 19.75 1.30 18.29
C ASN A 315 18.27 1.27 18.75
N ALA A 316 17.38 0.89 17.83
CA ALA A 316 15.94 0.86 18.06
C ALA A 316 15.53 -0.26 19.05
N TRP A 317 14.38 -0.08 19.69
CA TRP A 317 13.76 -1.09 20.53
C TRP A 317 13.01 -2.10 19.67
N VAL A 318 13.21 -3.38 19.95
CA VAL A 318 12.71 -4.49 19.14
C VAL A 318 11.99 -5.50 20.03
N GLY A 319 10.78 -5.89 19.60
CA GLY A 319 9.98 -6.90 20.28
C GLY A 319 10.29 -8.32 19.79
N TYR A 320 10.17 -9.31 20.69
CA TYR A 320 10.28 -10.73 20.36
C TYR A 320 9.46 -11.60 21.32
N SER A 321 9.23 -12.85 20.92
CA SER A 321 8.54 -13.90 21.70
C SER A 321 9.37 -14.37 22.89
N ASN A 322 8.88 -14.15 24.12
CA ASN A 322 9.61 -14.44 25.35
C ASN A 322 9.89 -15.94 25.53
N ALA A 323 8.98 -16.80 25.08
CA ALA A 323 9.11 -18.26 25.16
C ALA A 323 9.95 -18.87 24.01
N SER A 324 10.48 -18.04 23.11
CA SER A 324 11.18 -18.48 21.90
C SER A 324 12.71 -18.35 21.98
N PHE A 325 13.40 -19.07 21.09
CA PHE A 325 14.85 -18.95 20.87
C PHE A 325 15.25 -17.64 20.20
N VAL A 326 14.27 -16.86 19.72
CA VAL A 326 14.47 -15.61 18.97
C VAL A 326 15.35 -14.61 19.71
N ALA A 327 15.25 -14.51 21.04
CA ALA A 327 16.09 -13.62 21.85
C ALA A 327 17.59 -13.84 21.59
N SER A 328 18.02 -15.11 21.69
CA SER A 328 19.41 -15.50 21.45
C SER A 328 19.83 -15.28 20.00
N TYR A 329 18.93 -15.49 19.03
CA TYR A 329 19.22 -15.24 17.63
C TYR A 329 19.42 -13.74 17.33
N LEU A 330 18.58 -12.89 17.93
CA LEU A 330 18.67 -11.43 17.78
C LEU A 330 19.98 -10.88 18.38
N GLU A 331 20.40 -11.39 19.53
CA GLU A 331 21.64 -10.99 20.21
C GLU A 331 22.89 -11.55 19.51
N ASP A 332 22.95 -12.86 19.27
CA ASP A 332 24.16 -13.54 18.81
C ASP A 332 24.41 -13.39 17.31
N VAL A 333 23.35 -13.41 16.50
CA VAL A 333 23.45 -13.41 15.03
C VAL A 333 23.17 -12.02 14.48
N LEU A 334 22.06 -11.42 14.87
CA LEU A 334 21.65 -10.09 14.38
C LEU A 334 22.26 -8.94 15.20
N ARG A 335 23.09 -9.23 16.20
CA ARG A 335 23.91 -8.25 16.95
C ARG A 335 23.11 -7.09 17.53
N PHE A 336 21.84 -7.33 17.90
CA PHE A 336 21.06 -6.34 18.63
C PHE A 336 21.55 -6.23 20.07
N ASN A 337 21.45 -5.02 20.63
CA ASN A 337 21.76 -4.80 22.03
C ASN A 337 20.67 -5.44 22.92
N ARG A 338 21.07 -6.33 23.81
CA ARG A 338 20.16 -7.01 24.75
C ARG A 338 19.27 -6.05 25.55
N LYS A 339 19.75 -4.84 25.86
CA LYS A 339 18.95 -3.83 26.60
C LYS A 339 17.75 -3.32 25.80
N ASN A 340 17.80 -3.42 24.48
CA ASN A 340 16.77 -2.93 23.57
C ASN A 340 15.83 -4.03 23.07
N LEU A 341 16.04 -5.27 23.52
CA LEU A 341 15.17 -6.39 23.23
C LEU A 341 14.10 -6.49 24.31
N ILE A 342 12.83 -6.47 23.90
CA ILE A 342 11.68 -6.60 24.80
C ILE A 342 10.98 -7.92 24.49
N GLY A 343 10.94 -8.80 25.49
CA GLY A 343 10.20 -10.05 25.42
C GLY A 343 8.73 -9.82 25.75
N TYR A 344 7.84 -10.35 24.92
CA TYR A 344 6.40 -10.28 25.11
C TYR A 344 5.80 -11.68 25.18
N THR A 345 4.67 -11.79 25.89
CA THR A 345 3.93 -13.05 26.09
C THR A 345 2.50 -13.01 25.53
N SER A 346 2.02 -11.83 25.10
CA SER A 346 0.66 -11.61 24.60
C SER A 346 0.69 -10.85 23.28
N LEU A 347 -0.27 -11.19 22.41
CA LEU A 347 -0.43 -10.56 21.11
C LEU A 347 -0.85 -9.09 21.18
N GLU A 348 -1.64 -8.77 22.18
CA GLU A 348 -2.20 -7.45 22.40
C GLU A 348 -1.12 -6.46 22.84
N ASP A 349 -0.12 -6.93 23.59
CA ASP A 349 1.02 -6.10 24.00
C ASP A 349 1.92 -5.73 22.81
N TYR A 350 2.11 -6.64 21.86
CA TYR A 350 2.81 -6.36 20.61
C TYR A 350 2.11 -5.26 19.81
N ASP A 351 0.81 -5.42 19.58
CA ASP A 351 -0.01 -4.45 18.85
C ASP A 351 0.08 -3.05 19.47
N ARG A 352 -0.13 -2.96 20.80
CA ARG A 352 -0.10 -1.70 21.54
C ARG A 352 1.26 -1.01 21.43
N ASP A 353 2.34 -1.73 21.72
CA ASP A 353 3.67 -1.12 21.78
C ASP A 353 4.22 -0.77 20.38
N LEU A 354 3.84 -1.53 19.35
CA LEU A 354 4.19 -1.24 17.96
C LEU A 354 3.38 -0.05 17.40
N LYS A 355 2.08 0.06 17.71
CA LYS A 355 1.25 1.23 17.36
C LYS A 355 1.70 2.51 18.07
N ASN A 356 2.12 2.40 19.33
CA ASN A 356 2.60 3.54 20.12
C ASN A 356 4.04 3.95 19.77
N GLY A 357 4.74 3.21 18.91
CA GLY A 357 6.12 3.49 18.52
C GLY A 357 7.14 3.26 19.64
N LYS A 358 6.77 2.53 20.70
CA LYS A 358 7.70 2.13 21.77
C LYS A 358 8.71 1.11 21.24
N ILE A 359 8.27 0.22 20.37
CA ILE A 359 9.12 -0.67 19.57
C ILE A 359 8.97 -0.32 18.10
N SER A 360 10.05 -0.49 17.33
CA SER A 360 10.06 -0.18 15.90
C SER A 360 9.75 -1.38 15.02
N ALA A 361 9.99 -2.60 15.52
CA ALA A 361 9.73 -3.85 14.81
C ALA A 361 9.55 -5.00 15.81
N ILE A 362 8.92 -6.08 15.35
CA ILE A 362 8.79 -7.34 16.09
C ILE A 362 9.37 -8.46 15.24
N PHE A 363 10.11 -9.38 15.87
CA PHE A 363 10.56 -10.62 15.23
C PHE A 363 9.73 -11.80 15.72
N LEU A 364 9.00 -12.44 14.82
CA LEU A 364 8.16 -13.60 15.09
C LEU A 364 8.49 -14.76 14.16
N GLU A 365 8.35 -15.98 14.64
CA GLU A 365 8.43 -17.18 13.80
C GLU A 365 7.31 -17.15 12.75
N VAL A 366 7.55 -17.69 11.55
CA VAL A 366 6.60 -17.63 10.41
C VAL A 366 5.23 -18.17 10.81
N ALA A 367 5.22 -19.36 11.43
CA ALA A 367 4.03 -20.03 11.95
C ALA A 367 3.14 -19.11 12.80
N VAL A 368 3.78 -18.32 13.66
CA VAL A 368 3.14 -17.38 14.57
C VAL A 368 2.74 -16.08 13.87
N SER A 369 3.60 -15.58 12.98
CA SER A 369 3.38 -14.33 12.25
C SER A 369 2.11 -14.36 11.41
N LYS A 370 1.75 -15.51 10.84
CA LYS A 370 0.51 -15.68 10.05
C LYS A 370 -0.73 -15.36 10.87
N ILE A 371 -0.77 -15.80 12.14
CA ILE A 371 -1.88 -15.54 13.07
C ILE A 371 -1.92 -14.05 13.45
N PHE A 372 -0.75 -13.48 13.78
CA PHE A 372 -0.67 -12.05 14.11
C PHE A 372 -1.17 -11.17 12.97
N LEU A 373 -0.75 -11.44 11.73
CA LEU A 373 -1.17 -10.69 10.55
C LEU A 373 -2.64 -10.96 10.18
N ALA A 374 -3.18 -12.14 10.47
CA ALA A 374 -4.61 -12.40 10.29
C ALA A 374 -5.46 -11.55 11.25
N LYS A 375 -5.04 -11.48 12.52
CA LYS A 375 -5.69 -10.67 13.56
C LYS A 375 -5.54 -9.17 13.31
N TYR A 376 -4.38 -8.72 12.83
CA TYR A 376 -4.06 -7.30 12.59
C TYR A 376 -3.74 -7.02 11.11
N CYS A 377 -4.71 -7.33 10.25
CA CYS A 377 -4.56 -7.39 8.79
C CYS A 377 -4.31 -6.07 8.06
N LYS A 378 -4.53 -4.92 8.71
CA LYS A 378 -4.42 -3.56 8.11
C LYS A 378 -3.40 -2.67 8.83
N SER A 379 -2.91 -3.07 10.00
CA SER A 379 -1.98 -2.28 10.80
C SER A 379 -0.52 -2.61 10.51
N PHE A 380 -0.23 -3.86 10.14
CA PHE A 380 1.15 -4.37 10.09
C PHE A 380 1.42 -5.17 8.82
N ALA A 381 2.71 -5.26 8.48
CA ALA A 381 3.18 -6.08 7.37
C ALA A 381 4.57 -6.65 7.67
N THR A 382 4.90 -7.75 7.01
CA THR A 382 6.24 -8.32 7.03
C THR A 382 7.17 -7.54 6.11
N THR A 383 8.44 -7.40 6.51
CA THR A 383 9.47 -6.75 5.69
C THR A 383 10.83 -7.43 5.91
N GLY A 384 11.73 -7.28 4.93
CA GLY A 384 13.05 -7.88 4.96
C GLY A 384 13.09 -9.38 4.63
N PRO A 385 14.26 -10.02 4.79
CA PRO A 385 14.43 -11.44 4.50
C PRO A 385 13.82 -12.33 5.60
N THR A 386 13.26 -13.48 5.20
CA THR A 386 12.91 -14.55 6.14
C THR A 386 14.16 -15.34 6.52
N TYR A 387 14.51 -15.33 7.80
CA TYR A 387 15.64 -16.10 8.32
C TYR A 387 15.22 -17.55 8.52
N LYS A 388 15.83 -18.50 7.81
CA LYS A 388 15.47 -19.93 7.83
C LYS A 388 15.92 -20.63 9.13
N VAL A 389 15.25 -20.31 10.22
CA VAL A 389 15.49 -20.87 11.56
C VAL A 389 14.18 -21.29 12.21
N GLY A 390 14.23 -22.34 13.02
CA GLY A 390 13.06 -22.85 13.74
C GLY A 390 12.16 -23.73 12.87
N GLY A 391 10.85 -23.51 12.98
CA GLY A 391 9.82 -24.44 12.52
C GLY A 391 9.37 -25.35 13.66
N LEU A 392 8.09 -25.70 13.68
CA LEU A 392 7.49 -26.47 14.77
C LEU A 392 7.52 -27.96 14.44
N GLY A 393 7.82 -28.78 15.44
CA GLY A 393 7.87 -30.23 15.30
C GLY A 393 7.53 -30.96 16.60
N PHE A 394 7.11 -32.22 16.48
CA PHE A 394 6.85 -33.07 17.64
C PHE A 394 8.15 -33.74 18.09
N ALA A 395 8.37 -33.82 19.40
CA ALA A 395 9.61 -34.32 19.96
C ALA A 395 9.43 -35.73 20.55
N PHE A 396 10.39 -36.60 20.27
CA PHE A 396 10.44 -37.99 20.73
C PHE A 396 11.83 -38.29 21.34
N PRO A 397 11.95 -39.32 22.20
CA PRO A 397 13.25 -39.78 22.67
C PRO A 397 14.17 -40.14 21.51
N LYS A 398 15.47 -39.92 21.72
CA LYS A 398 16.48 -40.28 20.73
C LYS A 398 16.45 -41.76 20.40
N GLY A 399 16.44 -42.10 19.12
CA GLY A 399 16.33 -43.48 18.65
C GLY A 399 14.95 -44.10 18.87
N SER A 400 13.90 -43.28 19.03
CA SER A 400 12.52 -43.78 19.15
C SER A 400 12.09 -44.52 17.87
N PRO A 401 11.56 -45.75 17.97
CA PRO A 401 11.06 -46.48 16.80
C PRO A 401 9.77 -45.89 16.24
N LEU A 402 9.09 -45.00 16.98
CA LEU A 402 7.87 -44.33 16.52
C LEU A 402 8.18 -43.17 15.57
N LEU A 403 9.36 -42.55 15.70
CA LEU A 403 9.68 -41.32 14.98
C LEU A 403 9.61 -41.46 13.45
N PRO A 404 10.12 -42.54 12.81
CA PRO A 404 9.99 -42.71 11.37
C PRO A 404 8.53 -42.86 10.93
N SER A 405 7.75 -43.69 11.62
CA SER A 405 6.35 -43.94 11.28
C SER A 405 5.48 -42.69 11.45
N VAL A 406 5.69 -41.94 12.53
CA VAL A 406 5.00 -40.66 12.78
C VAL A 406 5.39 -39.61 11.74
N THR A 407 6.67 -39.58 11.35
CA THR A 407 7.15 -38.65 10.31
C THR A 407 6.57 -39.01 8.94
N GLU A 408 6.49 -40.29 8.59
CA GLU A 408 5.83 -40.75 7.36
C GLU A 408 4.34 -40.38 7.35
N ALA A 409 3.62 -40.63 8.45
CA ALA A 409 2.22 -40.27 8.57
C ALA A 409 2.00 -38.74 8.49
N LEU A 410 2.87 -37.94 9.11
CA LEU A 410 2.85 -36.48 8.96
C LEU A 410 3.00 -36.05 7.49
N LEU A 411 3.90 -36.69 6.74
CA LEU A 411 4.06 -36.39 5.32
C LEU A 411 2.81 -36.79 4.52
N LYS A 412 2.16 -37.91 4.82
CA LYS A 412 0.89 -38.30 4.19
C LYS A 412 -0.23 -37.30 4.46
N VAL A 413 -0.38 -36.83 5.71
CA VAL A 413 -1.34 -35.78 6.10
C VAL A 413 -1.02 -34.44 5.41
N SER A 414 0.26 -34.16 5.16
CA SER A 414 0.68 -32.99 4.38
C SER A 414 0.34 -33.13 2.89
N GLU A 415 0.61 -34.29 2.30
CA GLU A 415 0.39 -34.60 0.87
C GLU A 415 -1.09 -34.74 0.52
N SER A 416 -1.93 -35.20 1.46
CA SER A 416 -3.38 -35.27 1.30
C SER A 416 -4.06 -33.89 1.26
N GLY A 417 -3.39 -32.86 1.79
CA GLY A 417 -3.90 -31.50 1.91
C GLY A 417 -4.55 -31.17 3.25
N GLU A 418 -4.77 -32.17 4.11
CA GLU A 418 -5.41 -32.01 5.43
C GLU A 418 -4.62 -31.05 6.34
N LEU A 419 -3.28 -31.11 6.32
CA LEU A 419 -2.43 -30.15 7.05
C LEU A 419 -2.76 -28.69 6.68
N ARG A 420 -2.98 -28.43 5.39
CA ARG A 420 -3.28 -27.08 4.89
C ARG A 420 -4.70 -26.66 5.25
N GLU A 421 -5.64 -27.60 5.29
CA GLU A 421 -7.02 -27.34 5.74
C GLU A 421 -7.05 -26.96 7.22
N LEU A 422 -6.33 -27.69 8.08
CA LEU A 422 -6.16 -27.36 9.49
C LEU A 422 -5.47 -26.00 9.69
N GLU A 423 -4.44 -25.68 8.90
CA GLU A 423 -3.76 -24.38 8.99
C GLU A 423 -4.70 -23.25 8.57
N THR A 424 -5.47 -23.46 7.49
CA THR A 424 -6.40 -22.46 6.97
C THR A 424 -7.59 -22.25 7.90
N SER A 425 -8.13 -23.31 8.52
CA SER A 425 -9.23 -23.20 9.48
C SER A 425 -8.80 -22.42 10.72
N MET A 426 -7.59 -22.69 11.24
CA MET A 426 -6.98 -21.95 12.34
C MET A 426 -6.86 -20.46 12.01
N ILE A 427 -6.30 -20.11 10.84
CA ILE A 427 -6.14 -18.71 10.41
C ILE A 427 -7.49 -18.05 10.15
N ALA A 428 -8.43 -18.74 9.51
CA ALA A 428 -9.76 -18.21 9.17
C ALA A 428 -10.64 -17.98 10.39
N SER A 429 -10.36 -18.66 11.52
CA SER A 429 -11.03 -18.40 12.79
C SER A 429 -10.69 -17.02 13.36
N GLU A 430 -9.56 -16.42 12.96
CA GLU A 430 -9.17 -15.08 13.36
C GLU A 430 -9.98 -14.02 12.62
N THR A 431 -10.75 -13.24 13.38
CA THR A 431 -11.40 -12.04 12.84
C THR A 431 -10.40 -10.90 12.85
N CYS A 432 -10.27 -10.20 11.71
CA CYS A 432 -9.40 -9.04 11.65
C CYS A 432 -9.93 -7.94 12.60
N MET A 433 -9.20 -7.71 13.68
CA MET A 433 -9.55 -6.83 14.79
C MET A 433 -9.14 -5.38 14.57
N ASP A 434 -8.52 -5.06 13.44
CA ASP A 434 -8.10 -3.70 13.13
C ASP A 434 -9.30 -2.77 12.95
N VAL A 435 -9.73 -2.18 14.06
CA VAL A 435 -10.55 -0.98 14.10
C VAL A 435 -9.61 0.21 13.94
N TYR A 436 -9.26 0.55 12.71
CA TYR A 436 -8.89 1.93 12.44
C TYR A 436 -10.17 2.73 12.24
N VAL A 437 -10.36 3.74 13.09
CA VAL A 437 -11.09 4.96 12.73
C VAL A 437 -10.60 5.36 11.35
N ASP A 438 -11.53 5.47 10.40
CA ASP A 438 -11.37 5.69 8.95
C ASP A 438 -11.34 4.43 8.05
N ASP A 439 -12.51 4.18 7.46
CA ASP A 439 -12.72 3.63 6.10
C ASP A 439 -11.98 4.42 4.98
N ASP A 440 -11.20 5.45 5.31
CA ASP A 440 -10.53 6.38 4.38
C ASP A 440 -9.17 5.90 3.82
N ILE A 441 -8.75 4.64 4.02
CA ILE A 441 -7.58 4.13 3.27
C ILE A 441 -8.00 3.71 1.85
N SER A 442 -9.24 3.22 1.69
CA SER A 442 -9.77 2.76 0.40
C SER A 442 -10.65 3.78 -0.30
N SER A 443 -11.25 4.72 0.45
CA SER A 443 -12.13 5.75 -0.09
C SER A 443 -11.41 7.08 -0.26
N LEU A 444 -11.58 7.71 -1.43
CA LEU A 444 -11.07 9.05 -1.70
C LEU A 444 -11.94 10.07 -0.95
N SER A 445 -11.48 10.53 0.22
CA SER A 445 -12.20 11.56 0.97
C SER A 445 -11.89 12.98 0.44
N PRO A 446 -12.76 13.99 0.70
CA PRO A 446 -12.52 15.38 0.30
C PRO A 446 -11.18 15.94 0.78
N SER A 447 -10.63 15.39 1.87
CA SER A 447 -9.29 15.70 2.37
C SER A 447 -8.18 15.44 1.33
N SER A 448 -8.38 14.47 0.42
CA SER A 448 -7.41 14.07 -0.59
C SER A 448 -7.25 15.08 -1.72
N PHE A 449 -8.31 15.86 -1.99
CA PHE A 449 -8.36 16.82 -3.11
C PHE A 449 -8.66 18.25 -2.67
N TRP A 450 -8.64 18.53 -1.36
CA TRP A 450 -8.95 19.85 -0.81
C TRP A 450 -8.13 20.98 -1.45
N VAL A 451 -6.85 20.72 -1.78
CA VAL A 451 -5.98 21.68 -2.48
C VAL A 451 -6.52 22.06 -3.86
N LEU A 452 -7.08 21.10 -4.61
CA LEU A 452 -7.68 21.37 -5.93
C LEU A 452 -8.96 22.21 -5.79
N PHE A 453 -9.79 21.89 -4.80
CA PHE A 453 -11.00 22.66 -4.52
C PHE A 453 -10.67 24.09 -4.08
N ALA A 454 -9.66 24.26 -3.22
CA ALA A 454 -9.17 25.57 -2.80
C ALA A 454 -8.63 26.38 -3.98
N PHE A 455 -7.88 25.75 -4.89
CA PHE A 455 -7.36 26.43 -6.08
C PHE A 455 -8.51 26.89 -7.01
N SER A 456 -9.44 25.98 -7.35
CA SER A 456 -10.59 26.31 -8.21
C SER A 456 -11.51 27.37 -7.59
N GLY A 457 -11.79 27.26 -6.29
CA GLY A 457 -12.60 28.24 -5.56
C GLY A 457 -11.90 29.60 -5.48
N GLY A 458 -10.60 29.60 -5.20
CA GLY A 458 -9.77 30.81 -5.15
C GLY A 458 -9.73 31.54 -6.49
N THR A 459 -9.40 30.85 -7.59
CA THR A 459 -9.34 31.47 -8.93
C THR A 459 -10.69 32.00 -9.37
N SER A 460 -11.78 31.27 -9.13
CA SER A 460 -13.14 31.70 -9.48
C SER A 460 -13.58 32.93 -8.68
N THR A 461 -13.24 32.97 -7.39
CA THR A 461 -13.55 34.10 -6.51
C THR A 461 -12.75 35.34 -6.91
N ILE A 462 -11.46 35.20 -7.22
CA ILE A 462 -10.62 36.30 -7.71
C ILE A 462 -11.17 36.84 -9.05
N ALA A 463 -11.52 35.95 -9.99
CA ALA A 463 -12.12 36.36 -11.26
C ALA A 463 -13.43 37.14 -11.05
N LEU A 464 -14.28 36.69 -10.13
CA LEU A 464 -15.50 37.40 -9.76
C LEU A 464 -15.21 38.78 -9.16
N ILE A 465 -14.23 38.89 -8.25
CA ILE A 465 -13.82 40.17 -7.64
C ILE A 465 -13.31 41.13 -8.70
N VAL A 466 -12.48 40.67 -9.63
CA VAL A 466 -11.94 41.49 -10.73
C VAL A 466 -13.08 41.95 -11.64
N TYR A 467 -14.01 41.05 -12.01
CA TYR A 467 -15.17 41.39 -12.83
C TYR A 467 -16.06 42.44 -12.16
N LEU A 468 -16.39 42.26 -10.87
CA LEU A 468 -17.20 43.20 -10.11
C LEU A 468 -16.49 44.54 -9.94
N SER A 469 -15.18 44.54 -9.69
CA SER A 469 -14.36 45.75 -9.61
C SER A 469 -14.34 46.53 -10.92
N HIS A 470 -14.14 45.84 -12.05
CA HIS A 470 -14.16 46.45 -13.37
C HIS A 470 -15.54 46.98 -13.75
N ARG A 471 -16.61 46.22 -13.44
CA ARG A 471 -18.00 46.67 -13.64
C ARG A 471 -18.31 47.90 -12.79
N ASN A 472 -17.92 47.91 -11.52
CA ASN A 472 -18.14 49.05 -10.62
C ASN A 472 -17.34 50.28 -11.06
N TRP A 473 -16.08 50.11 -11.48
CA TRP A 473 -15.29 51.20 -12.08
C TRP A 473 -15.96 51.78 -13.31
N LYS A 474 -16.42 50.93 -14.24
CA LYS A 474 -17.12 51.36 -15.45
C LYS A 474 -18.45 52.05 -15.14
N LEU A 475 -19.20 51.56 -14.16
CA LEU A 475 -20.47 52.16 -13.73
C LEU A 475 -20.24 53.51 -13.04
N SER A 476 -19.22 53.63 -12.19
CA SER A 476 -18.80 54.89 -11.56
C SER A 476 -18.35 55.91 -12.61
N CYS A 477 -17.58 55.48 -13.62
CA CYS A 477 -17.17 56.34 -14.73
C CYS A 477 -18.37 56.83 -15.57
N LEU A 478 -19.34 55.94 -15.84
CA LEU A 478 -20.61 56.29 -16.51
C LEU A 478 -21.49 57.23 -15.67
N LEU A 479 -21.52 57.06 -14.36
CA LEU A 479 -22.26 57.92 -13.42
C LEU A 479 -21.64 59.32 -13.34
N VAL A 480 -20.31 59.41 -13.24
CA VAL A 480 -19.56 60.68 -13.28
C VAL A 480 -19.78 61.39 -14.62
N HIS A 481 -19.74 60.67 -15.74
CA HIS A 481 -20.02 61.26 -17.04
C HIS A 481 -21.48 61.73 -17.16
N LYS A 482 -22.45 60.99 -16.60
CA LYS A 482 -23.86 61.40 -16.56
C LYS A 482 -24.09 62.63 -15.68
N THR A 483 -23.45 62.72 -14.50
CA THR A 483 -23.58 63.87 -13.60
C THR A 483 -22.94 65.12 -14.19
N ILE A 484 -21.76 65.00 -14.81
CA ILE A 484 -21.11 66.10 -15.56
C ILE A 484 -22.02 66.57 -16.70
N ARG A 485 -22.56 65.65 -17.51
CA ARG A 485 -23.47 66.00 -18.62
C ARG A 485 -24.76 66.69 -18.13
N MET A 486 -25.32 66.26 -16.99
CA MET A 486 -26.49 66.91 -16.38
C MET A 486 -26.17 68.32 -15.88
N LEU A 487 -25.02 68.51 -15.24
CA LEU A 487 -24.52 69.82 -14.78
C LEU A 487 -24.30 70.78 -15.94
N VAL A 488 -23.71 70.31 -17.04
CA VAL A 488 -23.52 71.13 -18.25
C VAL A 488 -24.88 71.52 -18.85
N LEU A 489 -25.85 70.60 -18.91
CA LEU A 489 -27.19 70.89 -19.41
C LEU A 489 -27.96 71.88 -18.52
N THR A 490 -27.85 71.80 -17.19
CA THR A 490 -28.47 72.76 -16.27
C THR A 490 -27.79 74.13 -16.34
N LEU A 491 -26.46 74.18 -16.42
CA LEU A 491 -25.72 75.43 -16.61
C LEU A 491 -26.06 76.10 -17.94
N MET A 492 -26.21 75.34 -19.03
CA MET A 492 -26.67 75.88 -20.31
C MET A 492 -28.11 76.42 -20.22
N LYS A 493 -29.02 75.74 -19.51
CA LYS A 493 -30.39 76.24 -19.25
C LYS A 493 -30.37 77.53 -18.44
N GLN A 494 -29.55 77.59 -17.39
CA GLN A 494 -29.40 78.75 -16.52
C GLN A 494 -28.75 79.93 -17.25
N TRP A 495 -27.80 79.67 -18.13
CA TRP A 495 -27.20 80.67 -19.01
C TRP A 495 -28.18 81.15 -20.08
N GLY A 496 -29.04 80.28 -20.63
CA GLY A 496 -30.14 80.67 -21.52
C GLY A 496 -31.15 81.61 -20.84
N ILE A 497 -31.49 81.32 -19.58
CA ILE A 497 -32.39 82.16 -18.75
C ILE A 497 -31.72 83.49 -18.36
N GLN A 498 -30.43 83.46 -18.01
CA GLN A 498 -29.65 84.68 -17.73
C GLN A 498 -29.51 85.55 -18.98
N LYS A 499 -29.28 84.95 -20.16
CA LYS A 499 -29.22 85.64 -21.44
C LYS A 499 -30.56 86.30 -21.78
N GLN A 500 -31.70 85.62 -21.59
CA GLN A 500 -33.03 86.24 -21.72
C GLN A 500 -33.24 87.42 -20.75
N ARG A 501 -32.75 87.34 -19.51
CA ARG A 501 -32.81 88.46 -18.53
C ARG A 501 -31.83 89.60 -18.83
N PHE A 502 -30.70 89.33 -19.48
CA PHE A 502 -29.71 90.33 -19.85
C PHE A 502 -30.17 91.11 -21.10
N TYR A 503 -30.74 90.43 -22.09
CA TYR A 503 -31.38 91.08 -23.24
C TYR A 503 -32.65 91.87 -22.85
N GLY A 504 -33.40 91.42 -21.83
CA GLY A 504 -34.53 92.20 -21.28
C GLY A 504 -34.12 93.46 -20.51
N ARG A 505 -32.90 93.50 -19.93
CA ARG A 505 -32.36 94.67 -19.21
C ARG A 505 -31.59 95.65 -20.11
N LEU A 506 -31.08 95.19 -21.25
CA LEU A 506 -30.42 96.03 -22.26
C LEU A 506 -31.38 96.91 -23.08
N LEU A 507 -32.71 96.75 -22.91
CA LEU A 507 -33.72 97.58 -23.58
C LEU A 507 -34.31 98.71 -22.69
N SER A 508 -33.88 98.88 -21.43
CA SER A 508 -34.46 99.90 -20.53
C SER A 508 -33.50 100.96 -19.98
N HIS A 509 -32.22 100.97 -20.35
CA HIS A 509 -31.28 102.04 -19.95
C HIS A 509 -30.24 102.29 -21.04
N GLY A 510 -30.24 103.48 -21.62
CA GLY A 510 -29.16 103.97 -22.49
C GLY A 510 -29.64 104.77 -23.69
N GLU A 511 -29.81 106.07 -23.48
CA GLU A 511 -30.19 107.16 -24.39
C GLU A 511 -29.45 107.28 -25.75
N SER A 512 -30.18 107.88 -26.70
CA SER A 512 -29.74 108.57 -27.93
C SER A 512 -28.69 109.68 -27.63
N PRO A 513 -27.73 110.04 -28.52
CA PRO A 513 -28.02 110.55 -29.87
C PRO A 513 -27.13 110.07 -31.02
N ARG A 514 -27.67 110.30 -32.22
CA ARG A 514 -27.12 110.15 -33.58
C ARG A 514 -25.94 111.09 -33.89
N SER A 515 -25.27 110.74 -35.00
CA SER A 515 -24.50 111.58 -35.95
C SER A 515 -22.98 111.54 -35.68
N SER A 516 -22.06 111.24 -36.60
CA SER A 516 -22.06 111.27 -38.07
C SER A 516 -20.77 110.63 -38.64
N THR A 517 -20.88 110.17 -39.90
CA THR A 517 -19.89 110.22 -41.00
C THR A 517 -18.53 109.52 -40.98
N ASN A 518 -18.39 108.67 -42.01
CA ASN A 518 -17.33 108.63 -43.04
C ASN A 518 -16.08 107.75 -42.86
N THR A 519 -15.94 106.91 -43.90
CA THR A 519 -14.87 106.04 -44.42
C THR A 519 -13.55 106.78 -44.77
N PRO A 520 -12.52 106.11 -45.36
CA PRO A 520 -11.48 105.19 -44.84
C PRO A 520 -10.08 105.78 -45.24
N PRO A 521 -9.02 105.06 -45.70
CA PRO A 521 -8.37 103.77 -45.38
C PRO A 521 -6.84 103.95 -45.03
N GLU A 522 -6.07 102.83 -45.05
CA GLU A 522 -4.58 102.74 -45.18
C GLU A 522 -3.72 103.17 -43.96
N ALA A 523 -2.56 102.60 -43.63
CA ALA A 523 -1.74 101.51 -44.15
C ALA A 523 -0.57 101.27 -43.16
N VAL A 524 -0.07 100.03 -43.11
CA VAL A 524 1.37 99.65 -43.03
C VAL A 524 2.15 99.67 -41.68
N ALA A 525 2.71 98.47 -41.43
CA ALA A 525 4.01 98.11 -40.84
C ALA A 525 4.27 98.10 -39.32
N GLY A 526 4.95 97.01 -38.92
CA GLY A 526 5.77 96.88 -37.72
C GLY A 526 5.44 95.58 -36.96
N SER A 527 6.07 94.44 -37.27
CA SER A 527 7.30 93.95 -36.60
C SER A 527 7.14 93.87 -35.07
N SER A 528 7.45 92.82 -34.32
CA SER A 528 8.00 91.47 -34.47
C SER A 528 8.01 90.91 -33.03
N ILE A 529 8.07 89.57 -32.85
CA ILE A 529 8.67 88.88 -31.67
C ILE A 529 7.81 89.00 -30.37
N VAL A 530 7.27 87.92 -29.77
CA VAL A 530 7.94 86.81 -29.09
C VAL A 530 6.99 85.60 -29.00
N ASN A 531 7.47 84.43 -29.44
CA ASN A 531 7.00 83.10 -29.03
C ASN A 531 7.41 82.83 -27.58
N ILE A 532 6.52 82.31 -26.73
CA ILE A 532 6.86 81.19 -25.84
C ILE A 532 5.66 80.24 -25.76
N GLU A 533 5.89 79.07 -26.32
CA GLU A 533 5.14 77.83 -26.16
C GLU A 533 5.64 77.13 -24.88
N ALA A 534 4.73 76.58 -24.08
CA ALA A 534 5.10 75.65 -23.01
C ALA A 534 4.10 74.48 -22.96
N SER A 535 4.55 73.41 -23.61
CA SER A 535 4.23 71.99 -23.48
C SER A 535 3.48 71.54 -22.21
N MET A 536 2.43 70.73 -22.41
CA MET A 536 1.99 69.71 -21.45
C MET A 536 2.03 68.36 -22.13
N THR A 537 3.02 67.57 -21.73
CA THR A 537 2.95 66.11 -21.58
C THR A 537 1.90 65.71 -20.56
#